data_AF-A0AAU4BXD0-F1
#
_entry.id   AF-A0AAU4BXD0-F1
#
_cell.length_a   1.000
_cell.length_b   1.000
_cell.length_c   1.000
_cell.angle_alpha   90.00
_cell.angle_beta   90.00
_cell.angle_gamma   90.00
#
_symmetry.space_group_name_H-M   'P 1'
#
loop_
_entity.id
_entity.type
_entity.pdbx_description
1 polymer ?
#
loop_
_entity_poly.entity_id
_entity_poly.type
_entity_poly.pdbx_seq_one_letter_code
_entity_poly.pdbx_strand_id
1 'polypeptide(L)'
;MAPPQSVAARLSRWEEALDALVPPNNGTSLRIATWNLRAFSGLTKAWTTPDGASPKRNFTDVHLIAAVVRRFDVVAVQEVRGNLRALRHLVKVLGEDWAFILTDVVDLDGSEIGEALLAASSCGES
;
A
#
# COMPACT_ATOMS: atom_id res chain seq x y z
N MET A 1 5.83 3.65 -15.31
CA MET A 1 5.08 4.73 -15.98
C MET A 1 5.14 5.91 -15.06
N ALA A 2 5.57 7.08 -15.54
CA ALA A 2 5.62 8.27 -14.70
C ALA A 2 4.20 8.77 -14.38
N PRO A 3 3.94 9.26 -13.15
CA PRO A 3 2.67 9.88 -12.81
C PRO A 3 2.45 11.18 -13.61
N PRO A 4 1.20 11.47 -14.04
CA PRO A 4 0.84 12.79 -14.54
C PRO A 4 1.15 13.86 -13.50
N GLN A 5 1.44 15.08 -13.96
CA GLN A 5 1.83 16.19 -13.07
C GLN A 5 0.81 16.48 -11.97
N SER A 6 -0.49 16.36 -12.27
CA SER A 6 -1.56 16.54 -11.29
C SER A 6 -1.52 15.50 -10.16
N VAL A 7 -1.18 14.25 -10.49
CA VAL A 7 -1.01 13.16 -9.52
C VAL A 7 0.26 13.36 -8.72
N ALA A 8 1.38 13.71 -9.37
CA ALA A 8 2.63 13.99 -8.69
C ALA A 8 2.48 15.13 -7.67
N ALA A 9 1.85 16.24 -8.06
CA ALA A 9 1.59 17.37 -7.16
C ALA A 9 0.66 16.99 -6.00
N ARG A 10 -0.33 16.13 -6.24
CA ARG A 10 -1.21 15.61 -5.18
C ARG A 10 -0.42 14.71 -4.21
N LEU A 11 0.47 13.87 -4.73
CA LEU A 11 1.30 12.99 -3.92
C LEU A 11 2.27 13.79 -3.05
N SER A 12 2.94 14.81 -3.60
CA SER A 12 3.83 15.72 -2.84
C SER A 12 3.11 16.33 -1.64
N ARG A 13 1.93 16.93 -1.86
CA ARG A 13 1.13 17.52 -0.76
C ARG A 13 0.70 16.50 0.27
N TRP A 14 0.45 15.26 -0.16
CA TRP A 14 0.08 14.18 0.75
C TRP A 14 1.26 13.74 1.61
N GLU A 15 2.44 13.58 1.01
CA GLU A 15 3.67 13.24 1.72
C GLU A 15 4.06 14.33 2.72
N GLU A 16 4.00 15.61 2.32
CA GLU A 16 4.24 16.76 3.22
C GLU A 16 3.30 16.74 4.43
N ALA A 17 2.00 16.47 4.21
CA ALA A 17 1.03 16.38 5.30
C ALA A 17 1.29 15.17 6.22
N LEU A 18 1.71 14.03 5.66
CA LEU A 18 2.07 12.84 6.43
C LEU A 18 3.33 13.06 7.26
N ASP A 19 4.34 13.75 6.73
CA ASP A 19 5.60 14.01 7.42
C ASP A 19 5.41 14.97 8.61
N ALA A 20 4.47 15.91 8.48
CA ALA A 20 4.07 16.77 9.58
C ALA A 20 3.32 16.01 10.70
N LEU A 21 2.58 14.95 10.35
CA LEU A 21 1.78 14.16 11.30
C LEU A 21 2.57 13.02 11.95
N VAL A 22 3.45 12.38 11.18
CA VAL A 22 4.25 11.22 11.60
C VAL A 22 5.72 11.57 11.39
N PRO A 23 6.38 12.15 12.41
CA PRO A 23 7.79 12.50 12.32
C PRO A 23 8.65 11.30 11.93
N PRO A 24 9.81 11.48 11.28
CA PRO A 24 10.67 10.37 10.87
C PRO A 24 11.08 9.48 12.04
N ASN A 25 11.28 8.18 11.77
CA ASN A 25 11.77 7.23 12.77
C ASN A 25 13.27 7.47 12.99
N ASN A 26 13.70 7.53 14.24
CA ASN A 26 15.11 7.68 14.61
C ASN A 26 15.84 6.32 14.73
N GLY A 27 15.17 5.21 14.39
CA GLY A 27 15.72 3.86 14.42
C GLY A 27 15.83 3.24 15.82
N THR A 28 15.35 3.93 16.86
CA THR A 28 15.36 3.39 18.25
C THR A 28 14.03 2.81 18.70
N SER A 29 13.01 2.87 17.83
CA SER A 29 11.67 2.37 18.09
C SER A 29 11.11 1.67 16.85
N LEU A 30 10.26 0.66 17.07
CA LEU A 30 9.55 -0.03 15.99
C LEU A 30 8.13 0.53 15.86
N ARG A 31 7.75 0.92 14.65
CA ARG A 31 6.43 1.46 14.32
C ARG A 31 5.61 0.43 13.59
N ILE A 32 4.53 0.01 14.25
CA ILE A 32 3.61 -1.00 13.74
C ILE A 32 2.26 -0.35 13.49
N ALA A 33 1.64 -0.67 12.35
CA ALA A 33 0.27 -0.28 12.05
C ALA A 33 -0.57 -1.48 11.63
N THR A 34 -1.89 -1.29 11.72
CA THR A 34 -2.91 -2.19 11.17
C THR A 34 -3.84 -1.36 10.29
N TRP A 35 -4.12 -1.82 9.07
CA TRP A 35 -4.96 -1.09 8.13
C TRP A 35 -5.81 -2.01 7.26
N ASN A 36 -7.12 -1.93 7.43
CA ASN A 36 -8.09 -2.53 6.52
C ASN A 36 -8.25 -1.66 5.27
N LEU A 37 -7.82 -2.16 4.11
CA LEU A 37 -7.87 -1.44 2.83
C LEU A 37 -9.19 -1.63 2.06
N ARG A 38 -10.10 -2.47 2.60
CA ARG A 38 -11.44 -2.84 2.12
C ARG A 38 -11.52 -3.22 0.64
N ALA A 39 -11.81 -4.50 0.38
CA ALA A 39 -11.87 -5.08 -0.98
C ALA A 39 -10.60 -4.84 -1.81
N PHE A 40 -9.44 -4.88 -1.16
CA PHE A 40 -8.15 -4.63 -1.80
C PHE A 40 -7.76 -5.83 -2.66
N SER A 41 -8.06 -5.72 -3.95
CA SER A 41 -8.07 -6.86 -4.87
C SER A 41 -7.49 -6.44 -6.22
N GLY A 42 -8.35 -6.25 -7.21
CA GLY A 42 -7.99 -5.77 -8.53
C GLY A 42 -7.45 -4.33 -8.52
N LEU A 43 -6.74 -4.01 -9.59
CA LEU A 43 -6.15 -2.70 -9.83
C LEU A 43 -6.43 -2.27 -11.27
N THR A 44 -7.02 -1.10 -11.42
CA THR A 44 -7.12 -0.41 -12.70
C THR A 44 -5.76 0.18 -13.05
N LYS A 45 -5.18 -0.26 -14.17
CA LYS A 45 -3.86 0.18 -14.64
C LYS A 45 -3.90 1.55 -15.32
N ALA A 46 -4.46 2.53 -14.63
CA ALA A 46 -4.55 3.93 -15.06
C ALA A 46 -4.34 4.84 -13.86
N TRP A 47 -4.18 6.14 -14.09
CA TRP A 47 -4.01 7.14 -13.03
C TRP A 47 -5.34 7.68 -12.48
N THR A 48 -6.43 7.42 -13.18
CA THR A 48 -7.80 7.76 -12.77
C THR A 48 -8.72 6.57 -13.05
N THR A 49 -9.78 6.44 -12.27
CA THR A 49 -10.83 5.44 -12.48
C THR A 49 -12.07 6.16 -12.97
N PRO A 50 -12.64 5.80 -14.13
CA PRO A 50 -13.93 6.32 -14.56
C PRO A 50 -15.05 5.96 -13.57
N ASP A 51 -16.08 6.79 -13.49
CA ASP A 51 -17.25 6.49 -12.65
C ASP A 51 -17.92 5.19 -13.10
N GLY A 52 -18.28 4.36 -12.12
CA GLY A 52 -18.88 3.04 -12.36
C GLY A 52 -17.90 1.92 -12.73
N ALA A 53 -16.61 2.21 -12.93
CA ALA A 53 -15.63 1.16 -13.24
C ALA A 53 -15.28 0.30 -12.01
N SER A 54 -15.05 -0.98 -12.26
CA SER A 54 -14.51 -1.95 -11.31
C SER A 54 -13.27 -2.60 -11.94
N PRO A 55 -12.11 -2.67 -11.24
CA PRO A 55 -11.85 -2.26 -9.86
C PRO A 55 -11.81 -0.74 -9.66
N LYS A 56 -12.26 -0.27 -8.48
CA LYS A 56 -12.24 1.17 -8.15
C LYS A 56 -10.83 1.72 -7.97
N ARG A 57 -9.90 0.90 -7.45
CA ARG A 57 -8.53 1.32 -7.15
C ARG A 57 -7.69 1.47 -8.41
N ASN A 58 -6.94 2.56 -8.49
CA ASN A 58 -6.04 2.87 -9.59
C ASN A 58 -4.59 3.13 -9.11
N PHE A 59 -3.69 3.51 -10.02
CA PHE A 59 -2.29 3.79 -9.67
C PHE A 59 -2.14 4.93 -8.66
N THR A 60 -2.96 5.98 -8.78
CA THR A 60 -2.95 7.10 -7.83
C THR A 60 -3.30 6.61 -6.42
N ASP A 61 -4.34 5.79 -6.28
CA ASP A 61 -4.74 5.26 -4.97
C ASP A 61 -3.62 4.43 -4.34
N VAL A 62 -2.97 3.57 -5.11
CA VAL A 62 -1.86 2.73 -4.61
C VAL A 62 -0.67 3.59 -4.19
N HIS A 63 -0.35 4.66 -4.93
CA HIS A 63 0.75 5.55 -4.55
C HIS A 63 0.45 6.32 -3.26
N LEU A 64 -0.80 6.75 -3.07
CA LEU A 64 -1.23 7.40 -1.82
C LEU A 64 -1.22 6.43 -0.63
N ILE A 65 -1.61 5.17 -0.83
CA ILE A 65 -1.50 4.11 0.18
C ILE A 65 -0.04 3.84 0.50
N ALA A 66 0.83 3.72 -0.51
CA ALA A 66 2.26 3.49 -0.33
C ALA A 66 2.92 4.63 0.49
N ALA A 67 2.54 5.88 0.24
CA ALA A 67 3.01 7.02 1.02
C ALA A 67 2.70 6.86 2.51
N VAL A 68 1.51 6.38 2.89
CA VAL A 68 1.16 6.09 4.30
C VAL A 68 1.99 4.93 4.84
N VAL A 69 2.06 3.82 4.12
CA VAL A 69 2.75 2.59 4.56
C VAL A 69 4.23 2.85 4.86
N ARG A 70 4.89 3.71 4.08
CA ARG A 70 6.31 4.09 4.26
C ARG A 70 6.67 4.72 5.61
N ARG A 71 5.69 5.16 6.41
CA ARG A 71 5.94 5.81 7.70
C ARG A 71 6.05 4.80 8.86
N PHE A 72 5.78 3.54 8.57
CA PHE A 72 5.82 2.42 9.52
C PHE A 72 6.90 1.43 9.10
N ASP A 73 7.39 0.66 10.05
CA ASP A 73 8.34 -0.42 9.79
C ASP A 73 7.59 -1.72 9.45
N VAL A 74 6.42 -1.92 10.06
CA VAL A 74 5.56 -3.09 9.83
C VAL A 74 4.10 -2.66 9.74
N VAL A 75 3.37 -3.13 8.72
CA VAL A 75 1.95 -2.85 8.54
C VAL A 75 1.18 -4.13 8.26
N ALA A 76 0.26 -4.50 9.15
CA ALA A 76 -0.72 -5.55 8.91
C ALA A 76 -1.88 -4.99 8.06
N VAL A 77 -2.03 -5.48 6.83
CA VAL A 77 -3.07 -5.07 5.89
C VAL A 77 -4.18 -6.12 5.84
N GLN A 78 -5.41 -5.71 6.15
CA GLN A 78 -6.59 -6.59 6.09
C GLN A 78 -7.46 -6.38 4.85
N GLU A 79 -8.31 -7.37 4.60
CA GLU A 79 -9.25 -7.44 3.47
C GLU A 79 -8.57 -7.41 2.09
N VAL A 80 -7.45 -8.11 1.98
CA VAL A 80 -6.86 -8.44 0.69
C VAL A 80 -7.69 -9.58 0.10
N ARG A 81 -8.48 -9.30 -0.95
CA ARG A 81 -9.44 -10.28 -1.51
C ARG A 81 -9.09 -10.64 -2.94
N GLY A 82 -9.42 -11.86 -3.36
CA GLY A 82 -9.34 -12.27 -4.76
C GLY A 82 -7.95 -12.07 -5.38
N ASN A 83 -7.90 -11.28 -6.45
CA ASN A 83 -6.64 -11.07 -7.17
C ASN A 83 -5.65 -10.17 -6.41
N LEU A 84 -4.49 -10.70 -6.01
CA LEU A 84 -3.38 -9.95 -5.38
C LEU A 84 -2.69 -8.90 -6.28
N ARG A 85 -3.32 -8.45 -7.38
CA ARG A 85 -2.74 -7.47 -8.32
C ARG A 85 -2.46 -6.13 -7.64
N ALA A 86 -3.39 -5.62 -6.83
CA ALA A 86 -3.17 -4.36 -6.10
C ALA A 86 -2.05 -4.50 -5.07
N LEU A 87 -2.00 -5.61 -4.32
CA LEU A 87 -0.95 -5.89 -3.34
C LEU A 87 0.44 -5.98 -3.99
N ARG A 88 0.59 -6.77 -5.06
CA ARG A 88 1.87 -6.85 -5.78
C ARG A 88 2.30 -5.50 -6.34
N HIS A 89 1.34 -4.69 -6.81
CA HIS A 89 1.67 -3.34 -7.26
C HIS A 89 2.07 -2.42 -6.12
N LEU A 90 1.41 -2.50 -4.97
CA LEU A 90 1.77 -1.74 -3.77
C LEU A 90 3.20 -2.06 -3.33
N VAL A 91 3.57 -3.33 -3.20
CA VAL A 91 4.93 -3.74 -2.83
C VAL A 91 5.95 -3.25 -3.86
N LYS A 92 5.63 -3.36 -5.16
CA LYS A 92 6.48 -2.82 -6.23
C LYS A 92 6.65 -1.29 -6.14
N VAL A 93 5.60 -0.57 -5.73
CA VAL A 93 5.66 0.89 -5.55
C VAL A 93 6.47 1.22 -4.30
N LEU A 94 6.35 0.44 -3.23
CA LEU A 94 7.07 0.64 -1.97
C LEU A 94 8.59 0.57 -2.15
N GLY A 95 9.07 -0.42 -2.91
CA GLY A 95 10.48 -0.59 -3.26
C GLY A 95 11.04 -1.95 -2.84
N GLU A 96 12.32 -2.17 -3.12
CA GLU A 96 13.01 -3.44 -2.82
C GLU A 96 13.21 -3.67 -1.31
N ASP A 97 13.16 -2.60 -0.52
CA ASP A 97 13.24 -2.66 0.94
C ASP A 97 11.98 -3.25 1.58
N TRP A 98 10.90 -3.48 0.82
CA TRP A 98 9.65 -4.00 1.38
C TRP A 98 9.40 -5.44 0.96
N ALA A 99 9.17 -6.29 1.97
CA ALA A 99 8.70 -7.65 1.80
C ALA A 99 7.28 -7.78 2.32
N PHE A 100 6.59 -8.85 1.92
CA PHE A 100 5.30 -9.19 2.51
C PHE A 100 5.18 -10.68 2.81
N ILE A 101 4.43 -10.99 3.86
CA ILE A 101 3.99 -12.33 4.21
C ILE A 101 2.47 -12.35 4.07
N LEU A 102 1.95 -13.32 3.33
CA LEU A 102 0.51 -13.55 3.23
C LEU A 102 0.15 -14.71 4.16
N THR A 103 -0.76 -14.48 5.09
CA THR A 103 -1.27 -15.52 5.99
C THR A 103 -2.75 -15.71 5.69
N ASP A 104 -3.08 -16.95 5.33
CA ASP A 104 -4.43 -17.46 5.08
C ASP A 104 -5.09 -17.10 3.72
N VAL A 105 -5.40 -18.15 2.95
CA VAL A 105 -6.28 -18.14 1.77
C VAL A 105 -7.27 -19.27 2.01
N VAL A 106 -8.30 -19.01 2.82
CA VAL A 106 -9.33 -20.03 3.07
C VAL A 106 -10.23 -20.11 1.85
N ASP A 107 -10.16 -21.24 1.17
CA ASP A 107 -11.04 -21.60 0.06
C ASP A 107 -12.10 -22.57 0.61
N LEU A 108 -13.29 -22.05 0.93
CA LEU A 108 -14.44 -22.92 1.20
C LEU A 108 -15.73 -22.53 0.46
N ASP A 109 -15.90 -21.28 -0.02
CA ASP A 109 -17.10 -20.88 -0.78
C ASP A 109 -16.83 -19.81 -1.89
N GLY A 110 -15.58 -19.65 -2.34
CA GLY A 110 -15.23 -18.75 -3.47
C GLY A 110 -15.10 -17.26 -3.12
N SER A 111 -15.11 -16.89 -1.83
CA SER A 111 -14.78 -15.53 -1.37
C SER A 111 -13.47 -15.50 -0.59
N GLU A 112 -12.36 -15.23 -1.27
CA GLU A 112 -11.05 -15.07 -0.62
C GLU A 112 -11.01 -13.79 0.22
N ILE A 113 -10.72 -13.91 1.51
CA ILE A 113 -10.31 -12.79 2.37
C ILE A 113 -9.00 -13.21 3.04
N GLY A 114 -7.91 -12.55 2.69
CA GLY A 114 -6.59 -12.78 3.26
C GLY A 114 -6.06 -11.54 3.99
N GLU A 115 -5.07 -11.79 4.84
CA GLU A 115 -4.30 -10.79 5.55
C GLU A 115 -2.85 -10.79 5.06
N ALA A 116 -2.30 -9.60 4.83
CA ALA A 116 -0.92 -9.44 4.41
C ALA A 116 -0.15 -8.60 5.43
N LEU A 117 0.94 -9.14 5.95
CA LEU A 117 1.90 -8.37 6.75
C LEU A 117 2.95 -7.78 5.81
N LEU A 118 3.03 -6.46 5.74
CA LEU A 118 4.08 -5.72 5.05
C LEU A 118 5.19 -5.39 6.05
N ALA A 119 6.44 -5.65 5.70
CA ALA A 119 7.59 -5.33 6.54
C ALA A 119 8.68 -4.64 5.71
N ALA A 120 9.18 -3.52 6.23
CA ALA A 120 10.36 -2.85 5.72
C ALA A 120 11.62 -3.51 6.27
N SER A 121 12.60 -3.75 5.40
CA SER A 121 13.95 -4.13 5.75
C SER A 121 14.71 -2.86 6.13
N SER A 122 14.97 -2.66 7.43
CA SER A 122 15.91 -1.62 7.86
C SER A 122 17.34 -2.10 7.61
N CYS A 123 17.76 -2.19 6.36
CA CYS A 123 19.19 -2.28 6.07
C CYS A 123 19.74 -0.87 6.19
N GLY A 124 20.13 -0.50 7.42
CA GLY A 124 20.68 0.82 7.72
C GLY A 124 21.89 1.10 6.84
N GLU A 125 21.81 2.17 6.04
CA GLU A 125 23.01 2.82 5.55
C GLU A 125 23.78 3.32 6.78
N SER A 126 24.95 2.71 6.97
CA SER A 126 25.96 3.04 7.97
C SER A 126 27.05 3.89 7.34
#